data_AF-A0A8X7C3M2-F1
#
_entry.id   AF-A0A8X7C3M2-F1
#
_cell.length_a   1.000
_cell.length_b   1.000
_cell.length_c   1.000
_cell.angle_alpha   90.00
_cell.angle_beta   90.00
_cell.angle_gamma   90.00
#
_symmetry.space_group_name_H-M   'P 1'
#
loop_
_entity.id
_entity.type
_entity.pdbx_description
1 polymer ?
#
loop_
_entity_poly.entity_id
_entity_poly.type
_entity_poly.pdbx_seq_one_letter_code
_entity_poly.pdbx_strand_id
1 'polypeptide(L)'
;MRSHIQGDLSVGQFANKLLQIGDGKVPEDPSTGLIIMPCGQIVNSPDELLSKVYPNIQQNFKDQDWLSHRAILASRNDVVEKLKVTIQKHLPGQEYAYKSIDRLHP
;
A
#
# COMPACT_ATOMS: atom_id res chain seq x y z
N MET A 1 -2.01 -7.01 -10.33
CA MET A 1 -2.46 -5.60 -10.43
C MET A 1 -1.54 -4.90 -11.43
N ARG A 2 -2.08 -4.23 -12.46
CA ARG A 2 -1.28 -3.52 -13.48
C ARG A 2 -1.45 -2.02 -13.24
N SER A 3 -0.45 -1.36 -12.67
CA SER A 3 -0.37 0.11 -12.70
C SER A 3 0.10 0.51 -14.10
N HIS A 4 -0.76 1.20 -14.85
CA HIS A 4 -0.39 1.77 -16.13
C HIS A 4 0.21 3.14 -15.87
N ILE A 5 1.54 3.21 -15.86
CA ILE A 5 2.29 4.48 -15.76
C ILE A 5 3.02 4.63 -17.10
N GLN A 6 2.51 5.53 -17.94
CA GLN A 6 3.01 5.78 -19.29
C GLN A 6 4.24 6.71 -19.27
N GLY A 7 5.32 6.32 -19.96
CA GLY A 7 6.22 7.31 -20.59
C GLY A 7 7.71 7.29 -20.24
N ASP A 8 8.21 6.45 -19.34
CA ASP A 8 9.63 6.47 -18.97
C ASP A 8 10.28 5.06 -18.98
N LEU A 9 11.47 4.93 -19.59
CA LEU A 9 12.27 3.70 -19.67
C LEU A 9 12.63 3.17 -18.27
N SER A 10 12.66 4.05 -17.26
CA SER A 10 12.84 3.72 -15.85
C SER A 10 11.70 2.86 -15.27
N VAL A 11 10.48 2.95 -15.82
CA VAL A 11 9.28 2.25 -15.33
C VAL A 11 9.34 0.76 -15.63
N GLY A 12 9.82 0.38 -16.81
CA GLY A 12 9.99 -1.03 -17.17
C GLY A 12 11.01 -1.74 -16.28
N GLN A 13 12.10 -1.05 -15.95
CA GLN A 13 13.10 -1.53 -15.01
C GLN A 13 12.53 -1.65 -13.59
N PHE A 14 11.74 -0.67 -13.15
CA PHE A 14 11.05 -0.71 -11.86
C PHE A 14 10.04 -1.87 -11.77
N ALA A 15 9.20 -2.06 -12.78
CA ALA A 15 8.23 -3.15 -12.84
C ALA A 15 8.91 -4.53 -12.84
N ASN A 16 9.99 -4.70 -13.61
CA ASN A 16 10.78 -5.94 -13.59
C ASN A 16 11.41 -6.20 -12.21
N LYS A 17 11.86 -5.15 -11.51
CA LYS A 17 12.41 -5.29 -10.17
C LYS A 17 11.34 -5.69 -9.16
N LEU A 18 10.13 -5.13 -9.25
CA LEU A 18 8.98 -5.56 -8.44
C LEU A 18 8.61 -7.03 -8.69
N LEU A 19 8.68 -7.51 -9.94
CA LEU A 19 8.48 -8.92 -10.26
C LEU A 19 9.53 -9.82 -9.59
N GLN A 20 10.81 -9.45 -9.65
CA GLN A 20 11.87 -10.19 -8.97
C GLN A 20 11.67 -10.25 -7.45
N ILE A 21 11.12 -9.18 -6.85
CA ILE A 21 10.76 -9.16 -5.42
C ILE A 21 9.61 -10.14 -5.17
N GLY A 22 8.54 -10.09 -5.96
CA GLY A 22 7.42 -11.02 -5.85
C GLY A 22 7.83 -12.49 -6.03
N ASP A 23 8.84 -12.75 -6.88
CA ASP A 23 9.43 -14.06 -7.12
C ASP A 23 10.41 -14.51 -6.01
N GLY A 24 10.69 -13.67 -4.99
CA GLY A 24 11.66 -14.00 -3.93
C GLY A 24 13.12 -14.02 -4.38
N LYS A 25 13.45 -13.39 -5.51
CA LYS A 25 14.81 -13.36 -6.09
C LYS A 25 15.68 -12.22 -5.55
N VAL A 26 15.11 -11.32 -4.76
CA VAL A 26 15.83 -10.18 -4.16
C VAL A 26 16.02 -10.44 -2.67
N PRO A 27 17.27 -10.45 -2.16
CA PRO A 27 17.54 -10.72 -0.75
C PRO A 27 17.02 -9.59 0.15
N GLU A 28 16.49 -9.98 1.30
CA GLU A 28 16.14 -9.06 2.40
C GLU A 28 17.41 -8.67 3.18
N ASP A 29 17.41 -7.47 3.72
CA ASP A 29 18.40 -7.05 4.70
C ASP A 29 18.22 -7.91 5.98
N PRO A 30 19.27 -8.62 6.46
CA PRO A 30 19.13 -9.57 7.57
C PRO A 30 18.78 -8.93 8.92
N SER A 31 19.03 -7.62 9.08
CA SER A 31 18.83 -6.92 10.35
C SER A 31 17.41 -6.32 10.44
N THR A 32 16.87 -5.87 9.32
CA THR A 32 15.57 -5.18 9.23
C THR A 32 14.47 -6.04 8.62
N GLY A 33 14.83 -7.10 7.88
CA GLY A 33 13.87 -7.91 7.10
C GLY A 33 13.27 -7.16 5.91
N LEU A 34 13.94 -6.10 5.43
CA LEU A 34 13.43 -5.23 4.37
C LEU A 34 14.23 -5.41 3.08
N ILE A 35 13.54 -5.35 1.94
CA ILE A 35 14.20 -5.27 0.63
C ILE A 35 14.47 -3.80 0.31
N ILE A 36 15.74 -3.44 0.18
CA ILE A 36 16.16 -2.09 -0.18
C ILE A 36 16.09 -1.91 -1.70
N MET A 37 15.18 -1.04 -2.14
CA MET A 37 15.07 -0.62 -3.53
C MET A 37 15.85 0.68 -3.75
N PRO A 38 16.62 0.82 -4.86
CA PRO A 38 17.33 2.07 -5.20
C PRO A 38 16.40 3.21 -5.64
N CYS A 39 15.09 3.08 -5.45
CA CYS A 39 14.09 4.07 -5.77
C CYS A 39 13.11 4.23 -4.60
N GLY A 40 12.72 5.47 -4.33
CA GLY A 40 11.81 5.82 -3.25
C GLY A 40 12.53 6.31 -1.99
N GLN A 41 11.75 6.85 -1.06
CA GLN A 41 12.22 7.24 0.26
C GLN A 41 11.85 6.16 1.26
N ILE A 42 12.83 5.70 2.04
CA ILE A 42 12.55 4.87 3.21
C ILE A 42 11.84 5.74 4.24
N VAL A 43 10.79 5.20 4.84
CA VAL A 43 10.02 5.81 5.92
C VAL A 43 10.14 4.92 7.16
N ASN A 44 10.13 5.54 8.34
CA ASN A 44 10.43 4.85 9.59
C ASN A 44 9.17 4.31 10.27
N SER A 45 7.97 4.72 9.82
CA SER A 45 6.71 4.26 10.41
C SER A 45 5.56 4.21 9.39
N PRO A 46 4.51 3.42 9.67
CA PRO A 46 3.26 3.45 8.91
C PRO A 46 2.59 4.83 8.89
N ASP A 47 2.69 5.61 9.96
CA ASP A 47 2.11 6.96 10.01
C ASP A 47 2.86 7.94 9.11
N GLU A 48 4.20 7.82 9.04
CA GLU A 48 5.00 8.60 8.10
C GLU A 48 4.62 8.24 6.66
N LEU A 49 4.50 6.93 6.35
CA LEU A 49 4.03 6.45 5.05
C LEU A 49 2.66 7.05 4.70
N LEU A 50 1.72 7.01 5.64
CA LEU A 50 0.38 7.53 5.46
C LEU A 50 0.39 9.03 5.18
N SER A 51 1.16 9.81 5.94
CA SER A 51 1.24 11.26 5.77
C SER A 51 1.81 11.67 4.40
N LYS A 52 2.73 10.87 3.85
CA LYS A 52 3.33 11.11 2.53
C LYS A 52 2.39 10.70 1.38
N VAL A 53 1.70 9.57 1.50
CA VAL A 53 0.81 9.06 0.43
C VAL A 53 -0.56 9.75 0.46
N TYR A 54 -1.10 10.00 1.65
CA TYR A 54 -2.41 10.61 1.88
C TYR A 54 -2.31 11.88 2.73
N PRO A 55 -1.70 12.97 2.22
CA PRO A 55 -1.63 14.21 2.95
C PRO A 55 -3.04 14.78 3.20
N ASN A 56 -3.31 15.24 4.42
CA ASN A 56 -4.61 15.82 4.80
C ASN A 56 -5.80 14.87 4.53
N ILE A 57 -5.63 13.57 4.84
CA ILE A 57 -6.66 12.55 4.60
C ILE A 57 -7.99 12.89 5.27
N GLN A 58 -7.95 13.54 6.44
CA GLN A 58 -9.16 13.95 7.17
C GLN A 58 -10.03 14.94 6.38
N GLN A 59 -9.44 15.73 5.50
CA GLN A 59 -10.13 16.70 4.65
C GLN A 59 -10.56 16.05 3.33
N ASN A 60 -9.74 15.15 2.79
CA ASN A 60 -9.89 14.63 1.42
C ASN A 60 -10.57 13.26 1.33
N PHE A 61 -10.88 12.57 2.44
CA PHE A 61 -11.39 11.19 2.41
C PHE A 61 -12.71 10.97 1.65
N LYS A 62 -13.45 12.05 1.34
CA LYS A 62 -14.68 11.99 0.53
C LYS A 62 -14.44 12.27 -0.95
N ASP A 63 -13.25 12.74 -1.32
CA ASP A 63 -12.87 13.05 -2.68
C ASP A 63 -12.39 11.77 -3.40
N GLN A 64 -13.26 11.25 -4.27
CA GLN A 64 -12.98 10.02 -5.01
C GLN A 64 -11.85 10.18 -6.01
N ASP A 65 -11.77 11.33 -6.68
CA ASP A 65 -10.71 11.59 -7.66
C ASP A 65 -9.37 11.66 -6.95
N TRP A 66 -9.30 12.37 -5.82
CA TRP A 66 -8.08 12.46 -5.02
C TRP A 66 -7.60 11.09 -4.51
N LEU A 67 -8.53 10.24 -4.04
CA LEU A 67 -8.22 8.88 -3.59
C LEU A 67 -7.77 7.96 -4.73
N SER A 68 -8.40 8.08 -5.92
CA SER A 68 -8.13 7.19 -7.06
C SER A 68 -6.69 7.27 -7.59
N HIS A 69 -6.04 8.42 -7.39
CA HIS A 69 -4.65 8.64 -7.80
C HIS A 69 -3.62 8.14 -6.78
N ARG A 70 -4.04 7.41 -5.73
CA ARG A 70 -3.18 7.02 -4.60
C ARG A 70 -3.34 5.54 -4.28
N ALA A 71 -2.22 4.88 -4.02
CA ALA A 71 -2.20 3.47 -3.62
C ALA A 71 -1.02 3.21 -2.68
N ILE A 72 -1.25 2.38 -1.67
CA ILE A 72 -0.18 1.76 -0.87
C ILE A 72 -0.15 0.29 -1.23
N LEU A 73 1.00 -0.19 -1.67
CA LEU A 73 1.25 -1.59 -1.97
C LEU A 73 2.03 -2.19 -0.81
N ALA A 74 1.65 -3.39 -0.38
CA ALA A 74 2.40 -4.18 0.59
C ALA A 74 2.65 -5.57 0.03
N SER A 75 3.79 -6.16 0.37
CA SER A 75 4.21 -7.48 -0.12
C SER A 75 3.37 -8.63 0.45
N ARG A 76 2.74 -8.43 1.62
CA ARG A 76 1.98 -9.47 2.33
C ARG A 76 0.64 -8.95 2.86
N ASN A 77 -0.34 -9.84 2.94
CA ASN A 77 -1.70 -9.52 3.39
C ASN A 77 -1.79 -9.12 4.87
N ASP A 78 -0.94 -9.69 5.73
CA ASP A 78 -0.87 -9.29 7.15
C ASP A 78 -0.37 -7.86 7.32
N VAL A 79 0.51 -7.39 6.44
CA VAL A 79 0.94 -5.99 6.37
C VAL A 79 -0.19 -5.10 5.84
N VAL A 80 -0.93 -5.56 4.82
CA VAL A 80 -2.13 -4.85 4.32
C VAL A 80 -3.15 -4.64 5.44
N GLU A 81 -3.43 -5.66 6.25
CA GLU A 81 -4.40 -5.57 7.34
C GLU A 81 -3.97 -4.52 8.39
N LYS A 82 -2.69 -4.54 8.79
CA LYS A 82 -2.13 -3.53 9.71
C LYS A 82 -2.27 -2.11 9.16
N LEU A 83 -1.92 -1.91 7.89
CA LEU A 83 -2.04 -0.60 7.23
C LEU A 83 -3.50 -0.15 7.14
N LYS A 84 -4.43 -1.06 6.84
CA LYS A 84 -5.86 -0.77 6.76
C LYS A 84 -6.40 -0.23 8.10
N VAL A 85 -6.00 -0.85 9.20
CA VAL A 85 -6.34 -0.38 10.56
C VAL A 85 -5.74 1.00 10.82
N THR A 86 -4.48 1.23 10.45
CA THR A 86 -3.82 2.55 10.60
C THR A 86 -4.53 3.64 9.79
N ILE A 87 -4.89 3.37 8.53
CA ILE A 87 -5.63 4.31 7.68
C ILE A 87 -6.97 4.65 8.32
N GLN A 88 -7.75 3.65 8.75
CA GLN A 88 -9.07 3.85 9.35
C GLN A 88 -9.02 4.76 10.59
N LYS A 89 -8.00 4.60 11.45
CA LYS A 89 -7.82 5.47 12.63
C LYS A 89 -7.64 6.95 12.31
N HIS A 90 -7.17 7.27 11.10
CA HIS A 90 -6.99 8.65 10.66
C HIS A 90 -8.23 9.22 9.98
N LEU A 91 -9.21 8.39 9.61
CA LEU A 91 -10.45 8.85 8.99
C LEU A 91 -11.40 9.42 10.06
N PRO A 92 -12.03 10.58 9.80
CA PRO A 92 -13.02 11.11 10.71
C PRO A 92 -14.35 10.35 10.54
N GLY A 93 -15.09 10.21 11.64
CA GLY A 93 -16.42 9.59 11.65
C GLY A 93 -16.49 8.35 12.54
N GLN A 94 -17.63 7.68 12.48
CA GLN A 94 -17.90 6.49 13.28
C GLN A 94 -17.52 5.23 12.50
N GLU A 95 -16.88 4.28 13.18
CA GLU A 95 -16.59 2.96 12.63
C GLU A 95 -17.86 2.12 12.60
N TYR A 96 -18.10 1.43 11.48
CA TYR A 96 -19.21 0.50 11.32
C TYR A 96 -18.66 -0.87 10.91
N ALA A 97 -19.03 -1.90 11.69
CA ALA A 97 -18.71 -3.29 11.36
C ALA A 97 -19.86 -3.91 10.57
N TYR A 98 -19.56 -4.40 9.37
CA TYR A 98 -20.50 -5.16 8.54
C TYR A 98 -20.17 -6.65 8.66
N LYS A 99 -21.18 -7.47 8.98
CA LYS A 99 -21.02 -8.93 9.08
C LYS A 99 -21.16 -9.57 7.70
N SER A 100 -20.28 -10.51 7.35
CA SER A 100 -20.45 -11.34 6.14
C SER A 100 -21.66 -12.26 6.31
N ILE A 101 -22.27 -12.64 5.17
CA ILE A 101 -23.28 -13.69 5.11
C ILE A 101 -22.66 -14.85 4.34
N ASP A 102 -22.14 -15.83 5.09
CA ASP A 102 -21.59 -17.04 4.51
C ASP A 102 -22.66 -18.13 4.56
N ARG A 103 -23.42 -18.28 3.45
CA ARG A 103 -24.37 -19.40 3.28
C ARG A 103 -23.70 -20.50 2.46
N LEU A 104 -23.54 -21.67 3.07
CA LEU A 104 -23.32 -22.90 2.31
C LEU A 104 -24.64 -23.27 1.63
N HIS A 105 -24.66 -23.26 0.30
CA HIS A 105 -25.79 -23.81 -0.45
C HIS A 105 -25.80 -25.35 -0.25
N PRO A 106 -26.96 -25.96 0.07
CA PRO A 106 -27.10 -27.42 0.16
C PRO A 106 -27.03 -28.09 -1.21
#